data_AF-A0AAE6CAF0-F1
#
_entry.id   AF-A0AAE6CAF0-F1
#
_cell.length_a   1.000
_cell.length_b   1.000
_cell.length_c   1.000
_cell.angle_alpha   90.00
_cell.angle_beta   90.00
_cell.angle_gamma   90.00
#
_symmetry.space_group_name_H-M   'P 1'
#
loop_
_entity.id
_entity.type
_entity.pdbx_description
1 polymer ?
#
loop_
_entity_poly.entity_id
_entity_poly.type
_entity_poly.pdbx_seq_one_letter_code
_entity_poly.pdbx_strand_id
1 'polypeptide(L)'
;MRIAMLLTATIVGALFANPSNAGSLDVASTDAAKSLPPGFQSYRGYMFDVSEASDRKDLDKLTDNLKRQIDVVEAAGLSPRVMRFFRTVPIIASELACLDEGAATACYGRVTPDIQRTSPRTLTVWDHDTQRWTNPNAVDLAVDSGLGVIMIRPDMMRYEKEAVLLHEMLHAYHARLLPDGYANKGVIGYYAYAKSKDLLPKDAYAMKNHMEFFAVTASIFLAGKSDYQDPKTREALKEKMPDYYKYLVGVFGFDPDPAAASSGPVASLK
;
A
#
# COMPACT_ATOMS: atom_id res chain seq x y z
N MET A 1 43.55 -68.77 -4.86
CA MET A 1 42.77 -68.84 -3.60
C MET A 1 41.59 -67.89 -3.73
N ARG A 2 40.38 -68.44 -3.76
CA ARG A 2 39.10 -67.73 -3.80
C ARG A 2 38.53 -67.77 -2.39
N ILE A 3 38.18 -66.63 -1.81
CA ILE A 3 37.42 -66.58 -0.55
C ILE A 3 35.99 -66.20 -0.92
N ALA A 4 35.09 -67.13 -0.66
CA ALA A 4 33.65 -66.96 -0.70
C ALA A 4 33.14 -66.81 0.74
N MET A 5 32.27 -65.84 0.98
CA MET A 5 31.27 -65.74 2.06
C MET A 5 30.44 -64.48 1.76
N LEU A 6 29.15 -64.36 2.00
CA LEU A 6 28.02 -65.28 2.10
C LEU A 6 26.78 -64.34 2.00
N LEU A 7 25.70 -64.80 1.36
CA LEU A 7 24.45 -64.04 1.22
C LEU A 7 23.81 -63.71 2.57
N THR A 8 23.28 -62.49 2.69
CA THR A 8 22.02 -62.24 3.42
C THR A 8 21.16 -61.26 2.62
N ALA A 9 20.02 -61.76 2.16
CA ALA A 9 18.95 -60.97 1.55
C ALA A 9 18.05 -60.36 2.63
N THR A 10 17.56 -59.13 2.43
CA THR A 10 16.38 -58.61 3.12
C THR A 10 15.63 -57.59 2.24
N ILE A 11 14.58 -58.11 1.60
CA ILE A 11 13.20 -57.59 1.48
C ILE A 11 12.98 -56.07 1.26
N VAL A 12 12.58 -55.76 0.02
CA VAL A 12 11.39 -54.99 -0.44
C VAL A 12 10.82 -53.89 0.47
N GLY A 13 10.69 -52.69 -0.09
CA GLY A 13 9.77 -51.66 0.41
C GLY A 13 9.81 -50.37 -0.40
N ALA A 14 9.25 -50.37 -1.62
CA ALA A 14 8.87 -49.12 -2.29
C ALA A 14 7.59 -48.59 -1.63
N LEU A 15 7.61 -47.35 -1.13
CA LEU A 15 6.40 -46.60 -0.81
C LEU A 15 6.54 -45.16 -1.32
N PHE A 16 5.72 -44.88 -2.33
CA PHE A 16 5.34 -43.54 -2.77
C PHE A 16 4.42 -42.89 -1.73
N ALA A 17 4.60 -41.57 -1.58
CA ALA A 17 3.67 -40.53 -1.14
C ALA A 17 2.97 -40.64 0.24
N ASN A 18 3.21 -39.61 1.06
CA ASN A 18 2.13 -38.84 1.68
C ASN A 18 2.61 -37.42 2.02
N PRO A 19 2.21 -36.36 1.28
CA PRO A 19 2.36 -34.98 1.73
C PRO A 19 1.16 -34.65 2.63
N SER A 20 1.01 -35.36 3.74
CA SER A 20 -0.13 -35.19 4.66
C SER A 20 0.33 -34.94 6.10
N ASN A 21 1.53 -34.35 6.26
CA ASN A 21 2.04 -33.84 7.54
C ASN A 21 2.70 -32.46 7.36
N ALA A 22 2.11 -31.60 6.52
CA ALA A 22 2.24 -30.17 6.73
C ALA A 22 1.34 -29.83 7.92
N GLY A 23 1.89 -29.93 9.13
CA GLY A 23 1.20 -29.51 10.34
C GLY A 23 0.67 -28.08 10.15
N SER A 24 -0.57 -27.88 10.56
CA SER A 24 -1.15 -26.56 10.75
C SER A 24 -0.12 -25.68 11.45
N LEU A 25 0.34 -24.62 10.78
CA LEU A 25 0.89 -23.47 11.50
C LEU A 25 -0.30 -22.87 12.22
N ASP A 26 -0.62 -23.45 13.37
CA ASP A 26 -1.53 -22.86 14.33
C ASP A 26 -1.04 -21.44 14.55
N VAL A 27 -1.88 -20.50 14.15
CA VAL A 27 -1.72 -19.07 14.32
C VAL A 27 -1.84 -18.78 15.82
N ALA A 28 -0.83 -19.17 16.57
CA ALA A 28 -0.59 -18.72 17.92
C ALA A 28 0.29 -17.48 17.84
N SER A 29 -0.36 -16.37 17.51
CA SER A 29 0.05 -15.06 17.98
C SER A 29 -1.23 -14.27 18.19
N THR A 30 -1.84 -14.52 19.35
CA THR A 30 -2.59 -13.49 20.05
C THR A 30 -1.64 -12.31 20.20
N ASP A 31 -1.68 -11.38 19.25
CA ASP A 31 -1.11 -10.06 19.41
C ASP A 31 -1.79 -9.46 20.63
N ALA A 32 -1.13 -9.52 21.78
CA ALA A 32 -1.43 -8.62 22.88
C ALA A 32 -1.43 -7.22 22.25
N ALA A 33 -2.57 -6.53 22.34
CA ALA A 33 -2.75 -5.22 21.73
C ALA A 33 -1.57 -4.33 22.17
N LYS A 34 -0.59 -4.13 21.27
CA LYS A 34 0.52 -3.22 21.52
C LYS A 34 -0.11 -1.88 21.84
N SER A 35 0.23 -1.32 23.00
CA SER A 35 -0.17 0.04 23.33
C SER A 35 0.25 0.96 22.19
N LEU A 36 -0.68 1.78 21.70
CA LEU A 36 -0.37 2.76 20.68
C LEU A 36 0.75 3.69 21.16
N PRO A 37 1.61 4.18 20.26
CA PRO A 37 2.56 5.21 20.61
C PRO A 37 1.83 6.43 21.21
N PRO A 38 2.45 7.19 22.13
CA PRO A 38 1.84 8.40 22.68
C PRO A 38 1.34 9.35 21.58
N GLY A 39 0.13 9.90 21.73
CA GLY A 39 -0.50 10.79 20.74
C GLY A 39 -1.27 10.07 19.63
N PHE A 40 -0.97 8.79 19.38
CA PHE A 40 -1.66 8.02 18.35
C PHE A 40 -3.01 7.50 18.80
N GLN A 41 -3.95 7.56 17.86
CA GLN A 41 -5.24 6.90 17.89
C GLN A 41 -5.24 5.73 16.90
N SER A 42 -6.22 4.84 17.03
CA SER A 42 -6.41 3.75 16.07
C SER A 42 -7.82 3.68 15.51
N TYR A 43 -7.94 3.34 14.23
CA TYR A 43 -9.19 3.01 13.58
C TYR A 43 -8.97 1.89 12.56
N ARG A 44 -9.73 0.79 12.67
CA ARG A 44 -9.59 -0.41 11.80
C ARG A 44 -8.16 -0.96 11.69
N GLY A 45 -7.36 -0.81 12.74
CA GLY A 45 -5.97 -1.25 12.79
C GLY A 45 -4.96 -0.29 12.15
N TYR A 46 -5.39 0.84 11.57
CA TYR A 46 -4.49 1.94 11.23
C TYR A 46 -4.21 2.77 12.47
N MET A 47 -2.99 3.28 12.55
CA MET A 47 -2.56 4.22 13.57
C MET A 47 -2.42 5.61 12.95
N PHE A 48 -2.98 6.62 13.62
CA PHE A 48 -2.86 8.00 13.19
C PHE A 48 -2.70 8.96 14.35
N ASP A 49 -2.01 10.07 14.12
CA ASP A 49 -1.79 11.14 15.10
C ASP A 49 -2.38 12.45 14.55
N VAL A 50 -3.20 13.11 15.37
CA VAL A 50 -3.81 14.43 15.08
C VAL A 50 -3.48 15.47 16.14
N SER A 51 -2.48 15.21 16.98
CA SER A 51 -2.11 16.04 18.13
C SER A 51 -1.64 17.45 17.72
N GLU A 52 -0.97 17.61 16.58
CA GLU A 52 -0.60 18.93 16.03
C GLU A 52 -1.85 19.80 15.76
N ALA A 53 -2.97 19.15 15.41
CA ALA A 53 -4.25 19.80 15.14
C ALA A 53 -5.14 19.95 16.40
N SER A 54 -4.62 19.66 17.60
CA SER A 54 -5.43 19.60 18.83
C SER A 54 -6.17 20.90 19.20
N ASP A 55 -5.60 22.06 18.84
CA ASP A 55 -6.21 23.37 19.09
C ASP A 55 -7.25 23.78 18.02
N ARG A 56 -7.45 22.96 16.99
CA ARG A 56 -8.42 23.25 15.91
C ARG A 56 -9.85 23.05 16.39
N LYS A 57 -10.71 24.02 16.08
CA LYS A 57 -12.16 23.95 16.35
C LYS A 57 -12.88 22.87 15.53
N ASP A 58 -12.28 22.42 14.43
CA ASP A 58 -12.83 21.43 13.50
C ASP A 58 -12.07 20.08 13.57
N LEU A 59 -11.31 19.82 14.64
CA LEU A 59 -10.57 18.57 14.85
C LEU A 59 -11.43 17.31 14.67
N ASP A 60 -12.66 17.31 15.18
CA ASP A 60 -13.58 16.18 15.03
C ASP A 60 -13.91 15.91 13.57
N LYS A 61 -14.12 16.98 12.76
CA LYS A 61 -14.40 16.85 11.32
C LYS A 61 -13.19 16.34 10.55
N LEU A 62 -11.99 16.78 10.91
CA LEU A 62 -10.75 16.28 10.34
C LEU A 62 -10.58 14.78 10.65
N THR A 63 -10.81 14.41 11.91
CA THR A 63 -10.71 13.02 12.36
C THR A 63 -11.75 12.12 11.67
N ASP A 64 -12.99 12.59 11.54
CA ASP A 64 -14.05 11.86 10.85
C ASP A 64 -13.77 11.74 9.34
N ASN A 65 -13.22 12.78 8.72
CA ASN A 65 -12.78 12.72 7.33
C ASN A 65 -11.67 11.67 7.14
N LEU A 66 -10.66 11.66 8.02
CA LEU A 66 -9.61 10.65 7.99
C LEU A 66 -10.17 9.22 8.14
N LYS A 67 -11.12 9.00 9.06
CA LYS A 67 -11.78 7.69 9.21
C LYS A 67 -12.52 7.28 7.94
N ARG A 68 -13.24 8.20 7.29
CA ARG A 68 -13.88 7.94 5.98
C ARG A 68 -12.86 7.57 4.90
N GLN A 69 -11.72 8.24 4.88
CA GLN A 69 -10.63 7.90 3.96
C GLN A 69 -10.05 6.50 4.24
N ILE A 70 -9.91 6.11 5.51
CA ILE A 70 -9.54 4.75 5.90
C ILE A 70 -10.59 3.73 5.42
N ASP A 71 -11.89 4.04 5.53
CA ASP A 71 -12.95 3.18 5.01
C ASP A 71 -12.83 2.99 3.49
N VAL A 72 -12.45 4.02 2.73
CA VAL A 72 -12.18 3.90 1.29
C VAL A 72 -11.01 2.95 1.01
N VAL A 73 -9.93 3.03 1.80
CA VAL A 73 -8.79 2.10 1.68
C VAL A 73 -9.22 0.66 1.99
N GLU A 74 -10.01 0.45 3.04
CA GLU A 74 -10.52 -0.87 3.41
C GLU A 74 -11.50 -1.45 2.37
N ALA A 75 -12.27 -0.59 1.70
CA ALA A 75 -13.19 -0.99 0.64
C ALA A 75 -12.51 -1.28 -0.72
N ALA A 76 -11.21 -1.00 -0.85
CA ALA A 76 -10.47 -1.13 -2.12
C ALA A 76 -10.33 -2.58 -2.61
N GLY A 77 -10.66 -3.59 -1.81
CA GLY A 77 -10.61 -5.01 -2.20
C GLY A 77 -9.20 -5.61 -2.26
N LEU A 78 -8.19 -4.90 -1.75
CA LEU A 78 -6.80 -5.33 -1.75
C LEU A 78 -6.58 -6.58 -0.89
N SER A 79 -5.57 -7.38 -1.25
CA SER A 79 -5.28 -8.62 -0.53
C SER A 79 -4.95 -8.38 0.96
N PRO A 80 -5.21 -9.35 1.85
CA PRO A 80 -4.87 -9.23 3.27
C PRO A 80 -3.41 -8.89 3.54
N ARG A 81 -2.48 -9.31 2.66
CA ARG A 81 -1.06 -8.97 2.77
C ARG A 81 -0.82 -7.48 2.58
N VAL A 82 -1.47 -6.88 1.58
CA VAL A 82 -1.37 -5.44 1.30
C VAL A 82 -2.02 -4.64 2.43
N MET A 83 -3.21 -5.05 2.86
CA MET A 83 -3.92 -4.39 3.97
C MET A 83 -3.11 -4.42 5.28
N ARG A 84 -2.44 -5.54 5.58
CA ARG A 84 -1.52 -5.60 6.72
C ARG A 84 -0.38 -4.61 6.60
N PHE A 85 0.21 -4.45 5.42
CA PHE A 85 1.27 -3.48 5.17
C PHE A 85 0.77 -2.04 5.33
N PHE A 86 -0.39 -1.69 4.74
CA PHE A 86 -0.96 -0.34 4.86
C PHE A 86 -1.22 0.07 6.30
N ARG A 87 -1.69 -0.86 7.13
CA ARG A 87 -1.90 -0.63 8.57
C ARG A 87 -0.61 -0.40 9.36
N THR A 88 0.57 -0.70 8.80
CA THR A 88 1.85 -0.36 9.43
C THR A 88 2.33 1.06 9.15
N VAL A 89 1.84 1.69 8.08
CA VAL A 89 2.29 3.04 7.67
C VAL A 89 1.64 4.07 8.60
N PRO A 90 2.41 4.84 9.38
CA PRO A 90 1.86 5.89 10.22
C PRO A 90 1.20 7.00 9.40
N ILE A 91 0.08 7.54 9.91
CA ILE A 91 -0.61 8.68 9.30
C ILE A 91 -0.58 9.85 10.28
N ILE A 92 -0.08 11.00 9.86
CA ILE A 92 0.10 12.17 10.73
C ILE A 92 -0.64 13.37 10.13
N ALA A 93 -1.52 14.00 10.90
CA ALA A 93 -2.04 15.30 10.53
C ALA A 93 -1.00 16.37 10.86
N SER A 94 -0.65 17.18 9.87
CA SER A 94 0.29 18.29 10.01
C SER A 94 -0.16 19.46 9.15
N GLU A 95 -0.12 20.67 9.69
CA GLU A 95 -0.57 21.88 8.99
C GLU A 95 0.39 22.25 7.84
N LEU A 96 1.68 21.99 8.05
CA LEU A 96 2.78 22.49 7.22
C LEU A 96 3.51 21.39 6.43
N ALA A 97 3.25 20.11 6.71
CA ALA A 97 3.78 19.03 5.89
C ALA A 97 3.29 19.14 4.43
N CYS A 98 4.04 18.55 3.49
CA CYS A 98 3.71 18.50 2.05
C CYS A 98 3.75 19.83 1.29
N LEU A 99 4.13 20.95 1.93
CA LEU A 99 4.24 22.25 1.26
C LEU A 99 5.33 22.28 0.18
N ASP A 100 6.46 21.61 0.43
CA ASP A 100 7.57 21.50 -0.53
C ASP A 100 7.21 20.70 -1.80
N GLU A 101 6.11 19.92 -1.75
CA GLU A 101 5.62 19.12 -2.88
C GLU A 101 4.59 19.88 -3.74
N GLY A 102 4.49 21.20 -3.54
CA GLY A 102 3.54 22.06 -4.24
C GLY A 102 2.23 22.26 -3.48
N ALA A 103 2.30 22.28 -2.14
CA ALA A 103 1.14 22.40 -1.25
C ALA A 103 0.08 21.30 -1.48
N ALA A 104 0.53 20.06 -1.65
CA ALA A 104 -0.37 18.91 -1.73
C ALA A 104 -1.18 18.75 -0.44
N THR A 105 -2.39 18.23 -0.56
CA THR A 105 -3.30 18.02 0.59
C THR A 105 -2.89 16.83 1.46
N ALA A 106 -2.10 15.93 0.90
CA ALA A 106 -1.41 14.85 1.58
C ALA A 106 -0.13 14.51 0.79
N CYS A 107 0.78 13.79 1.44
CA CYS A 107 1.97 13.26 0.80
C CYS A 107 2.49 12.04 1.58
N TYR A 108 3.03 11.07 0.86
CA TYR A 108 3.83 9.99 1.41
C TYR A 108 5.31 10.29 1.23
N GLY A 109 6.09 10.16 2.32
CA GLY A 109 7.51 10.42 2.25
C GLY A 109 8.32 9.72 3.32
N ARG A 110 9.64 9.82 3.17
CA ARG A 110 10.64 9.38 4.16
C ARG A 110 11.19 10.57 4.93
N VAL A 111 10.38 11.60 5.10
CA VAL A 111 10.73 12.79 5.88
C VAL A 111 9.80 12.79 7.08
N THR A 112 10.39 12.85 8.27
CA THR A 112 9.60 13.08 9.48
C THR A 112 9.14 14.55 9.44
N PRO A 113 7.83 14.84 9.52
CA PRO A 113 7.34 16.22 9.54
C PRO A 113 8.02 17.02 10.66
N ASP A 114 8.21 18.32 10.44
CA ASP A 114 8.78 19.25 11.42
C ASP A 114 7.74 19.60 12.49
N ILE A 115 7.22 18.56 13.16
CA ILE A 115 6.42 18.71 14.36
C ILE A 115 7.38 19.31 15.38
N GLN A 116 7.20 20.60 15.71
CA GLN A 116 7.99 21.37 16.69
C GLN A 116 8.81 20.47 17.61
N ARG A 117 10.03 20.13 17.18
CA ARG A 117 10.87 19.18 17.91
C ARG A 117 11.46 19.89 19.12
N THR A 118 10.66 20.03 20.15
CA THR A 118 11.12 20.47 21.47
C THR A 118 12.01 19.43 22.14
N SER A 119 12.04 18.20 21.62
CA SER A 119 12.87 17.10 22.12
C SER A 119 13.90 16.61 21.09
N PRO A 120 15.13 16.27 21.52
CA PRO A 120 16.14 15.68 20.66
C PRO A 120 15.62 14.41 19.97
N ARG A 121 15.95 14.20 18.69
CA ARG A 121 15.64 12.94 18.00
C ARG A 121 16.21 11.78 18.80
N THR A 122 15.36 10.82 19.14
CA THR A 122 15.84 9.54 19.66
C THR A 122 16.36 8.73 18.49
N LEU A 123 17.55 8.14 18.64
CA LEU A 123 18.16 7.33 17.59
C LEU A 123 17.37 6.04 17.41
N THR A 124 17.10 5.68 16.15
CA THR A 124 16.59 4.35 15.82
C THR A 124 17.74 3.33 15.93
N VAL A 125 17.56 2.30 16.76
CA VAL A 125 18.60 1.32 17.09
C VAL A 125 18.17 -0.08 16.65
N TRP A 126 19.12 -0.86 16.13
CA TRP A 126 18.90 -2.26 15.84
C TRP A 126 18.92 -3.08 17.13
N ASP A 127 17.80 -3.70 17.45
CA ASP A 127 17.71 -4.66 18.54
C ASP A 127 18.15 -6.03 18.03
N HIS A 128 19.28 -6.52 18.56
CA HIS A 128 19.87 -7.81 18.19
C HIS A 128 19.06 -9.01 18.70
N ASP A 129 18.28 -8.88 19.77
CA ASP A 129 17.51 -9.99 20.32
C ASP A 129 16.22 -10.17 19.52
N THR A 130 15.55 -9.06 19.19
CA THR A 130 14.30 -9.11 18.40
C THR A 130 14.51 -9.06 16.89
N GLN A 131 15.75 -8.82 16.44
CA GLN A 131 16.14 -8.66 15.02
C GLN A 131 15.28 -7.61 14.31
N ARG A 132 15.04 -6.48 14.98
CA ARG A 132 14.16 -5.40 14.52
C ARG A 132 14.74 -4.03 14.85
N TRP A 133 14.45 -3.04 14.01
CA TRP A 133 14.66 -1.65 14.36
C TRP A 133 13.69 -1.22 15.45
N THR A 134 14.18 -0.42 16.40
CA THR A 134 13.39 0.09 17.53
C THR A 134 13.59 1.60 17.68
N ASN A 135 12.50 2.32 17.95
CA ASN A 135 12.51 3.72 18.35
C ASN A 135 11.22 3.99 19.15
N PRO A 136 11.26 4.69 20.29
CA PRO A 136 10.06 5.07 21.02
C PRO A 136 9.13 6.00 20.22
N ASN A 137 9.69 6.77 19.29
CA ASN A 137 8.91 7.55 18.33
C ASN A 137 8.61 6.68 17.09
N ALA A 138 7.33 6.35 16.90
CA ALA A 138 6.92 5.47 15.81
C ALA A 138 7.06 6.09 14.41
N VAL A 139 7.02 7.43 14.31
CA VAL A 139 7.26 8.13 13.04
C VAL A 139 8.74 8.05 12.66
N ASP A 140 9.63 8.33 13.61
CA ASP A 140 11.08 8.20 13.38
C ASP A 140 11.44 6.73 13.06
N LEU A 141 10.84 5.76 13.77
CA LEU A 141 11.01 4.34 13.44
C LEU A 141 10.61 4.05 11.98
N ALA A 142 9.44 4.53 11.55
CA ALA A 142 8.94 4.27 10.22
C ALA A 142 9.81 4.93 9.13
N VAL A 143 10.25 6.16 9.36
CA VAL A 143 11.13 6.88 8.42
C VAL A 143 12.51 6.21 8.31
N ASP A 144 13.14 5.92 9.45
CA ASP A 144 14.51 5.40 9.52
C ASP A 144 14.60 3.95 9.01
N SER A 145 13.58 3.12 9.31
CA SER A 145 13.45 1.76 8.75
C SER A 145 13.05 1.75 7.26
N GLY A 146 12.82 2.93 6.68
CA GLY A 146 12.46 3.12 5.29
C GLY A 146 11.00 2.80 4.96
N LEU A 147 10.15 2.51 5.94
CA LEU A 147 8.69 2.36 5.73
C LEU A 147 8.05 3.66 5.21
N GLY A 148 8.50 4.80 5.72
CA GLY A 148 7.93 6.12 5.43
C GLY A 148 6.69 6.43 6.27
N VAL A 149 6.14 7.62 6.07
CA VAL A 149 4.99 8.17 6.78
C VAL A 149 4.08 8.86 5.78
N ILE A 150 2.76 8.78 6.02
CA ILE A 150 1.77 9.58 5.31
C ILE A 150 1.48 10.80 6.15
N MET A 151 1.62 11.97 5.55
CA MET A 151 1.26 13.24 6.16
C MET A 151 0.02 13.75 5.46
N ILE A 152 -0.97 14.17 6.26
CA ILE A 152 -2.22 14.74 5.77
C ILE A 152 -2.34 16.17 6.27
N ARG A 153 -2.78 17.08 5.41
CA ARG A 153 -3.08 18.45 5.80
C ARG A 153 -4.57 18.60 6.07
N PRO A 154 -4.99 19.50 6.96
CA PRO A 154 -6.41 19.69 7.24
C PRO A 154 -7.26 20.15 6.04
N ASP A 155 -6.63 20.72 5.00
CA ASP A 155 -7.33 21.07 3.76
C ASP A 155 -7.87 19.84 2.99
N MET A 156 -7.47 18.62 3.36
CA MET A 156 -8.01 17.37 2.81
C MET A 156 -9.52 17.23 2.99
N MET A 157 -10.09 17.92 3.98
CA MET A 157 -11.55 17.95 4.20
C MET A 157 -12.30 18.51 2.98
N ARG A 158 -11.66 19.28 2.11
CA ARG A 158 -12.23 19.77 0.84
C ARG A 158 -12.34 18.68 -0.23
N TYR A 159 -11.62 17.59 -0.05
CA TYR A 159 -11.50 16.46 -0.98
C TYR A 159 -12.09 15.18 -0.40
N GLU A 160 -13.11 15.28 0.47
CA GLU A 160 -13.65 14.14 1.20
C GLU A 160 -14.22 13.00 0.34
N LYS A 161 -14.58 13.31 -0.92
CA LYS A 161 -15.09 12.34 -1.90
C LYS A 161 -13.98 11.68 -2.72
N GLU A 162 -12.76 12.21 -2.65
CA GLU A 162 -11.60 11.69 -3.36
C GLU A 162 -10.90 10.62 -2.54
N ALA A 163 -10.23 9.69 -3.22
CA ALA A 163 -9.48 8.62 -2.58
C ALA A 163 -8.07 9.10 -2.17
N VAL A 164 -7.98 10.19 -1.40
CA VAL A 164 -6.72 10.86 -1.03
C VAL A 164 -5.81 9.91 -0.25
N LEU A 165 -6.30 9.29 0.82
CA LEU A 165 -5.45 8.39 1.61
C LEU A 165 -5.05 7.14 0.82
N LEU A 166 -5.95 6.64 -0.03
CA LEU A 166 -5.63 5.50 -0.90
C LEU A 166 -4.51 5.85 -1.88
N HIS A 167 -4.50 7.07 -2.43
CA HIS A 167 -3.43 7.56 -3.29
C HIS A 167 -2.08 7.55 -2.55
N GLU A 168 -2.02 8.07 -1.32
CA GLU A 168 -0.77 8.05 -0.54
C GLU A 168 -0.33 6.64 -0.15
N MET A 169 -1.28 5.77 0.19
CA MET A 169 -0.99 4.35 0.42
C MET A 169 -0.46 3.66 -0.83
N LEU A 170 -0.88 4.09 -2.02
CA LEU A 170 -0.36 3.57 -3.29
C LEU A 170 1.04 4.08 -3.60
N HIS A 171 1.42 5.28 -3.16
CA HIS A 171 2.83 5.68 -3.14
C HIS A 171 3.67 4.77 -2.25
N ALA A 172 3.19 4.46 -1.03
CA ALA A 172 3.86 3.51 -0.14
C ALA A 172 3.93 2.09 -0.73
N TYR A 173 2.86 1.63 -1.39
CA TYR A 173 2.82 0.37 -2.13
C TYR A 173 3.87 0.34 -3.24
N HIS A 174 3.94 1.39 -4.05
CA HIS A 174 4.89 1.51 -5.15
C HIS A 174 6.31 1.50 -4.62
N ALA A 175 6.60 2.22 -3.53
CA ALA A 175 7.93 2.26 -2.95
C ALA A 175 8.40 0.92 -2.36
N ARG A 176 7.49 0.11 -1.81
CA ARG A 176 7.86 -1.00 -0.91
C ARG A 176 7.42 -2.39 -1.34
N LEU A 177 6.31 -2.49 -2.08
CA LEU A 177 5.72 -3.77 -2.45
C LEU A 177 5.87 -4.09 -3.93
N LEU A 178 5.94 -3.08 -4.81
CA LEU A 178 6.29 -3.31 -6.20
C LEU A 178 7.75 -3.76 -6.35
N PRO A 179 8.04 -4.70 -7.28
CA PRO A 179 9.42 -5.01 -7.65
C PRO A 179 10.17 -3.73 -8.05
N ASP A 180 11.39 -3.60 -7.52
CA ASP A 180 12.28 -2.43 -7.70
C ASP A 180 11.73 -1.08 -7.20
N GLY A 181 10.65 -1.08 -6.40
CA GLY A 181 10.09 0.13 -5.83
C GLY A 181 9.66 1.14 -6.90
N TYR A 182 10.00 2.42 -6.70
CA TYR A 182 9.78 3.47 -7.71
C TYR A 182 10.54 3.25 -9.03
N ALA A 183 11.56 2.37 -9.06
CA ALA A 183 12.24 1.99 -10.30
C ALA A 183 11.49 0.89 -11.08
N ASN A 184 10.24 0.59 -10.72
CA ASN A 184 9.45 -0.42 -11.41
C ASN A 184 9.32 -0.13 -12.91
N LYS A 185 9.93 -0.99 -13.73
CA LYS A 185 9.98 -0.82 -15.19
C LYS A 185 8.61 -0.86 -15.86
N GLY A 186 7.64 -1.58 -15.28
CA GLY A 186 6.27 -1.62 -15.79
C GLY A 186 5.62 -0.26 -15.69
N VAL A 187 5.63 0.34 -14.50
CA VAL A 187 5.08 1.69 -14.27
C VAL A 187 5.77 2.73 -15.15
N ILE A 188 7.12 2.74 -15.17
CA ILE A 188 7.89 3.68 -15.99
C ILE A 188 7.55 3.53 -17.48
N GLY A 189 7.45 2.30 -17.97
CA GLY A 189 7.11 1.99 -19.35
C GLY A 189 5.71 2.48 -19.74
N TYR A 190 4.71 2.20 -18.90
CA TYR A 190 3.33 2.65 -19.16
C TYR A 190 3.17 4.16 -19.03
N TYR A 191 3.86 4.81 -18.10
CA TYR A 191 3.90 6.27 -18.02
C TYR A 191 4.49 6.88 -19.31
N ALA A 192 5.64 6.36 -19.76
CA ALA A 192 6.27 6.82 -20.99
C ALA A 192 5.37 6.58 -22.22
N TYR A 193 4.70 5.44 -22.28
CA TYR A 193 3.74 5.12 -23.33
C TYR A 193 2.56 6.10 -23.34
N ALA A 194 1.91 6.30 -22.18
CA ALA A 194 0.80 7.24 -22.02
C ALA A 194 1.18 8.67 -22.44
N LYS A 195 2.39 9.10 -22.07
CA LYS A 195 2.97 10.39 -22.49
C LYS A 195 3.20 10.47 -24.00
N SER A 196 3.76 9.42 -24.60
CA SER A 196 4.08 9.39 -26.05
C SER A 196 2.85 9.37 -26.96
N LYS A 197 1.71 8.92 -26.43
CA LYS A 197 0.45 8.77 -27.14
C LYS A 197 -0.59 9.82 -26.73
N ASP A 198 -0.22 10.77 -25.87
CA ASP A 198 -1.11 11.80 -25.34
C ASP A 198 -2.44 11.22 -24.79
N LEU A 199 -2.37 10.08 -24.07
CA LEU A 199 -3.57 9.35 -23.60
C LEU A 199 -4.30 10.09 -22.46
N LEU A 200 -3.58 10.96 -21.75
CA LEU A 200 -4.10 11.86 -20.72
C LEU A 200 -3.70 13.31 -21.05
N PRO A 201 -4.45 14.31 -20.57
CA PRO A 201 -4.06 15.71 -20.69
C PRO A 201 -2.65 15.94 -20.13
N LYS A 202 -1.84 16.76 -20.81
CA LYS A 202 -0.43 16.98 -20.45
C LYS A 202 -0.25 17.63 -19.09
N ASP A 203 -1.24 18.41 -18.67
CA ASP A 203 -1.35 19.09 -17.39
C ASP A 203 -2.09 18.27 -16.32
N ALA A 204 -2.59 17.07 -16.66
CA ALA A 204 -3.18 16.17 -15.68
C ALA A 204 -2.15 15.81 -14.60
N TYR A 205 -2.60 15.73 -13.34
CA TYR A 205 -1.72 15.45 -12.21
C TYR A 205 -0.94 14.14 -12.36
N ALA A 206 -1.60 13.10 -12.90
CA ALA A 206 -0.99 11.82 -13.25
C ALA A 206 0.21 11.95 -14.22
N MET A 207 0.34 13.06 -14.95
CA MET A 207 1.42 13.27 -15.92
C MET A 207 2.67 13.94 -15.32
N LYS A 208 2.62 14.40 -14.06
CA LYS A 208 3.74 15.07 -13.36
C LYS A 208 5.01 14.20 -13.34
N ASN A 209 4.87 12.92 -12.98
CA ASN A 209 5.94 11.92 -13.03
C ASN A 209 5.34 10.50 -12.97
N HIS A 210 6.17 9.47 -13.09
CA HIS A 210 5.72 8.07 -13.09
C HIS A 210 5.18 7.58 -11.72
N MET A 211 5.57 8.22 -10.62
CA MET A 211 5.04 7.90 -9.27
C MET A 211 3.60 8.37 -9.16
N GLU A 212 3.33 9.62 -9.55
CA GLU A 212 1.96 10.18 -9.60
C GLU A 212 1.09 9.46 -10.62
N PHE A 213 1.65 9.11 -11.78
CA PHE A 213 0.96 8.31 -12.78
C PHE A 213 0.38 7.05 -12.16
N PHE A 214 1.22 6.28 -11.45
CA PHE A 214 0.77 5.07 -10.79
C PHE A 214 -0.25 5.37 -9.68
N ALA A 215 0.06 6.25 -8.74
CA ALA A 215 -0.80 6.49 -7.59
C ALA A 215 -2.18 7.03 -7.99
N VAL A 216 -2.27 7.97 -8.94
CA VAL A 216 -3.54 8.49 -9.44
C VAL A 216 -4.35 7.41 -10.15
N THR A 217 -3.75 6.76 -11.15
CA THR A 217 -4.50 5.81 -12.00
C THR A 217 -4.85 4.53 -11.24
N ALA A 218 -4.00 4.06 -10.32
CA ALA A 218 -4.31 2.94 -9.45
C ALA A 218 -5.40 3.30 -8.42
N SER A 219 -5.44 4.54 -7.90
CA SER A 219 -6.56 4.99 -7.08
C SER A 219 -7.88 4.94 -7.84
N ILE A 220 -7.91 5.40 -9.08
CA ILE A 220 -9.12 5.33 -9.93
C ILE A 220 -9.47 3.87 -10.26
N PHE A 221 -8.49 3.02 -10.54
CA PHE A 221 -8.70 1.59 -10.74
C PHE A 221 -9.39 0.95 -9.53
N LEU A 222 -8.92 1.22 -8.31
CA LEU A 222 -9.48 0.62 -7.09
C LEU A 222 -10.78 1.28 -6.65
N ALA A 223 -10.83 2.61 -6.54
CA ALA A 223 -11.97 3.37 -6.04
C ALA A 223 -13.09 3.58 -7.08
N GLY A 224 -12.79 3.38 -8.36
CA GLY A 224 -13.75 3.44 -9.47
C GLY A 224 -13.87 4.81 -10.14
N LYS A 225 -13.64 5.91 -9.43
CA LYS A 225 -13.79 7.27 -9.98
C LYS A 225 -13.00 8.34 -9.22
N SER A 226 -12.85 9.50 -9.86
CA SER A 226 -12.36 10.75 -9.27
C SER A 226 -13.08 11.94 -9.91
N ASP A 227 -13.49 12.92 -9.10
CA ASP A 227 -14.09 14.15 -9.61
C ASP A 227 -13.00 15.09 -10.16
N TYR A 228 -11.76 14.99 -9.65
CA TYR A 228 -10.66 15.90 -9.98
C TYR A 228 -9.63 15.30 -10.95
N GLN A 229 -9.32 14.01 -10.85
CA GLN A 229 -8.20 13.40 -11.56
C GLN A 229 -8.60 12.70 -12.85
N ASP A 230 -7.72 12.76 -13.84
CA ASP A 230 -7.86 12.00 -15.08
C ASP A 230 -7.10 10.66 -15.02
N PRO A 231 -7.67 9.57 -15.57
CA PRO A 231 -9.00 9.48 -16.16
C PRO A 231 -10.12 9.47 -15.09
N LYS A 232 -11.22 10.20 -15.32
CA LYS A 232 -12.28 10.39 -14.30
C LYS A 232 -12.91 9.10 -13.75
N THR A 233 -12.87 8.01 -14.50
CA THR A 233 -13.44 6.72 -14.07
C THR A 233 -12.57 5.53 -14.45
N ARG A 234 -12.79 4.40 -13.78
CA ARG A 234 -12.18 3.11 -14.07
C ARG A 234 -12.50 2.65 -15.49
N GLU A 235 -13.70 2.89 -15.98
CA GLU A 235 -14.12 2.54 -17.34
C GLU A 235 -13.32 3.36 -18.36
N ALA A 236 -13.17 4.67 -18.13
CA ALA A 236 -12.35 5.53 -18.97
C ALA A 236 -10.86 5.13 -18.93
N LEU A 237 -10.34 4.69 -17.78
CA LEU A 237 -9.00 4.11 -17.67
C LEU A 237 -8.86 2.86 -18.54
N LYS A 238 -9.82 1.93 -18.45
CA LYS A 238 -9.85 0.68 -19.21
C LYS A 238 -9.94 0.91 -20.72
N GLU A 239 -10.77 1.87 -21.14
CA GLU A 239 -10.95 2.23 -22.55
C GLU A 239 -9.69 2.87 -23.13
N LYS A 240 -9.12 3.87 -22.43
CA LYS A 240 -7.97 4.63 -22.93
C LYS A 240 -6.65 3.86 -22.84
N MET A 241 -6.50 3.02 -21.82
CA MET A 241 -5.26 2.32 -21.51
C MET A 241 -5.52 0.85 -21.14
N PRO A 242 -6.07 0.03 -22.06
CA PRO A 242 -6.48 -1.35 -21.76
C PRO A 242 -5.33 -2.26 -21.33
N ASP A 243 -4.16 -2.12 -21.95
CA ASP A 243 -2.98 -2.91 -21.57
C ASP A 243 -2.48 -2.52 -20.17
N TYR A 244 -2.54 -1.24 -19.82
CA TYR A 244 -2.18 -0.77 -18.49
C TYR A 244 -3.21 -1.21 -17.44
N TYR A 245 -4.49 -1.18 -17.78
CA TYR A 245 -5.55 -1.74 -16.92
C TYR A 245 -5.27 -3.22 -16.61
N LYS A 246 -4.93 -4.02 -17.63
CA LYS A 246 -4.54 -5.43 -17.46
C LYS A 246 -3.28 -5.57 -16.61
N TYR A 247 -2.31 -4.67 -16.76
CA TYR A 247 -1.15 -4.62 -15.88
C TYR A 247 -1.54 -4.37 -14.41
N LEU A 248 -2.46 -3.43 -14.14
CA LEU A 248 -2.97 -3.17 -12.78
C LEU A 248 -3.70 -4.38 -12.19
N VAL A 249 -4.50 -5.10 -12.99
CA VAL A 249 -5.10 -6.38 -12.58
C VAL A 249 -4.01 -7.38 -12.15
N GLY A 250 -2.91 -7.47 -12.90
CA GLY A 250 -1.76 -8.32 -12.53
C GLY A 250 -1.04 -7.85 -11.26
N VAL A 251 -0.87 -6.54 -11.07
CA VAL A 251 -0.25 -5.95 -9.88
C VAL A 251 -1.06 -6.24 -8.62
N PHE A 252 -2.39 -6.04 -8.67
CA PHE A 252 -3.25 -6.22 -7.50
C PHE A 252 -3.77 -7.65 -7.33
N GLY A 253 -3.71 -8.47 -8.38
CA GLY A 253 -4.13 -9.87 -8.37
C GLY A 253 -5.64 -10.06 -8.49
N PHE A 254 -6.41 -9.02 -8.81
CA PHE A 254 -7.85 -9.09 -9.06
C PHE A 254 -8.32 -7.95 -9.98
N ASP A 255 -9.49 -8.12 -10.60
CA ASP A 255 -10.19 -7.08 -11.34
C ASP A 255 -11.33 -6.52 -10.46
N PRO A 256 -11.32 -5.22 -10.10
CA PRO A 256 -12.39 -4.59 -9.31
C PRO A 256 -13.69 -4.38 -10.10
N ASP A 257 -13.68 -4.61 -11.42
CA ASP A 257 -14.88 -4.67 -12.26
C ASP A 257 -14.91 -5.96 -13.11
N PRO A 258 -15.27 -7.12 -12.50
CA PRO A 258 -15.30 -8.39 -13.21
C PRO A 258 -16.47 -8.50 -14.21
N ALA A 259 -17.53 -7.69 -14.05
CA ALA A 259 -18.75 -7.78 -14.84
C ALA A 259 -18.55 -7.35 -16.31
N ALA A 260 -17.54 -6.55 -16.60
CA ALA A 260 -17.17 -6.17 -17.96
C ALA A 260 -16.42 -7.27 -18.75
N ALA A 261 -16.02 -8.38 -18.10
CA ALA A 261 -15.38 -9.52 -18.78
C ALA A 261 -16.39 -10.57 -19.31
N SER A 262 -17.63 -10.57 -18.79
CA SER A 262 -18.68 -11.54 -19.13
C SER A 262 -19.51 -11.22 -20.38
N SER A 263 -19.23 -10.13 -21.10
CA SER A 263 -19.96 -9.73 -22.32
C SER A 263 -19.33 -10.20 -23.64
N GLY A 264 -18.34 -11.09 -23.60
CA GLY A 264 -17.81 -11.78 -24.79
C GLY A 264 -18.57 -13.09 -25.07
N PRO A 265 -18.89 -13.42 -26.34
CA PRO A 265 -19.63 -14.64 -26.65
C PRO A 265 -18.77 -15.85 -26.32
N VAL A 266 -19.16 -16.60 -25.30
CA VAL A 266 -18.59 -17.92 -25.02
C VAL A 266 -19.12 -18.86 -26.10
N ALA A 267 -18.31 -19.11 -27.13
CA ALA A 267 -18.55 -20.20 -28.07
C ALA A 267 -18.47 -21.53 -27.30
N SER A 268 -19.62 -22.10 -26.96
CA SER A 268 -19.70 -23.50 -26.54
C SER A 268 -19.28 -24.39 -27.70
N LEU A 269 -18.11 -25.02 -27.56
CA LEU A 269 -17.75 -26.18 -28.37
C LEU A 269 -18.58 -27.37 -27.88
N LYS A 270 -19.41 -27.91 -28.78
CA LYS A 270 -19.94 -29.28 -28.72
C LYS A 270 -18.89 -30.25 -29.24
#